data_AF-A0AAV2B888-F1
#
_entry.id   AF-A0AAV2B888-F1
#
_cell.length_a   1.000
_cell.length_b   1.000
_cell.length_c   1.000
_cell.angle_alpha   90.00
_cell.angle_beta   90.00
_cell.angle_gamma   90.00
#
_symmetry.space_group_name_H-M   'P 1'
#
loop_
_entity.id
_entity.type
_entity.pdbx_description
1 polymer ?
#
loop_
_entity_poly.entity_id
_entity_poly.type
_entity_poly.pdbx_seq_one_letter_code
_entity_poly.pdbx_strand_id
1 'polypeptide(L)'
;MMNSSITLNVDYCFEKKFNFIHQDDWILPSEHLIFKDSLWKLEALYELKRILNAKKSLLNDKGEQWQEHTCRINKANKVISFIKQKIQPEILTGAWCKFYEILSNYPLIPQGTESFKSLHLCEAPGAFISALNCYLCCYHRSICWVWLANTLNPYYEDLNIKNVICDDRLLFPTLKHWFFGKDNTGDITNPNYVKDLQEFISEKEYFNLVTADGGIDCSDNPAEQEIVVAKLHFAEMLVALQSLAPGASFVLKKFTFFECITICKMYFLSCIFKEVHVFKPFTSKSGNSEVYVVCLDYIGVEKVRAYLEQMNQNYGSLTDKCLFPLKSIPSSFISQLIECSKLFTGFQEKSIQENLKLYSIPFSEYESELRELQNTCAEEFIQRCNIQSHLFIERLFPLKKQIFTSFHDKLNRNIRKLRFQGVGDIFENLSKSQSMFLPDVILDVERRLTTCFPLEKNRQLDIIEWSPVPKVI
;
A
#
# COMPACT_ATOMS: atom_id res chain seq x y z
N MET A 1 22.97 26.28 29.34
CA MET A 1 21.65 26.81 28.94
C MET A 1 21.59 26.80 27.43
N MET A 2 21.03 25.74 26.83
CA MET A 2 20.79 25.70 25.39
C MET A 2 19.62 26.64 25.08
N ASN A 3 19.87 27.64 24.24
CA ASN A 3 18.81 28.45 23.66
C ASN A 3 17.94 27.57 22.74
N SER A 4 16.67 27.38 23.12
CA SER A 4 15.49 27.29 22.24
C SER A 4 15.68 26.64 20.86
N SER A 5 15.71 25.31 20.75
CA SER A 5 15.84 24.64 19.44
C SER A 5 14.81 23.56 19.11
N ILE A 6 13.67 23.51 19.80
CA ILE A 6 12.51 22.71 19.37
C ILE A 6 11.22 23.56 19.34
N THR A 7 11.30 24.81 18.89
CA THR A 7 10.13 25.49 18.29
C THR A 7 10.13 25.17 16.80
N LEU A 8 9.91 23.89 16.49
CA LEU A 8 9.60 23.48 15.12
C LEU A 8 8.17 23.93 14.83
N ASN A 9 7.99 24.71 13.77
CA ASN A 9 6.66 24.96 13.25
C ASN A 9 6.04 23.59 12.90
N VAL A 10 5.03 23.17 13.66
CA VAL A 10 4.36 21.89 13.49
C VAL A 10 3.77 21.77 12.09
N ASP A 11 3.29 22.87 11.50
CA ASP A 11 2.73 22.92 10.15
C ASP A 11 3.73 22.41 9.09
N TYR A 12 5.01 22.74 9.25
CA TYR A 12 6.06 22.29 8.33
C TYR A 12 6.16 20.75 8.26
N CYS A 13 5.72 20.04 9.31
CA CYS A 13 5.74 18.59 9.32
C CYS A 13 4.66 17.96 8.43
N PHE A 14 3.57 18.69 8.16
CA PHE A 14 2.39 18.23 7.40
C PHE A 14 2.36 18.76 5.96
N GLU A 15 3.03 19.87 5.66
CA GLU A 15 3.00 20.52 4.33
C GLU A 15 4.03 19.97 3.32
N LYS A 16 4.41 18.69 3.42
CA LYS A 16 5.41 18.07 2.52
C LYS A 16 4.76 17.58 1.22
N LYS A 17 4.39 18.53 0.36
CA LYS A 17 3.71 18.30 -0.91
C LYS A 17 4.34 19.06 -2.07
N PHE A 18 4.18 18.52 -3.28
CA PHE A 18 4.52 19.15 -4.55
C PHE A 18 3.36 18.91 -5.53
N ASN A 19 2.95 19.95 -6.26
CA ASN A 19 1.90 19.84 -7.28
C ASN A 19 2.52 20.09 -8.66
N PHE A 20 2.29 19.18 -9.60
CA PHE A 20 2.66 19.41 -11.00
C PHE A 20 1.62 20.32 -11.66
N ILE A 21 2.09 21.45 -12.19
CA ILE A 21 1.26 22.40 -12.92
C ILE A 21 1.29 22.00 -14.39
N HIS A 22 0.22 21.36 -14.86
CA HIS A 22 0.08 20.96 -16.26
C HIS A 22 0.35 22.14 -17.20
N GLN A 23 1.15 21.91 -18.24
CA GLN A 23 1.46 22.88 -19.29
C GLN A 23 0.92 22.38 -20.62
N ASP A 24 0.57 23.29 -21.53
CA ASP A 24 -0.02 22.94 -22.83
C ASP A 24 0.91 22.10 -23.73
N ASP A 25 2.22 22.13 -23.47
CA ASP A 25 3.23 21.34 -24.17
C ASP A 25 3.36 19.90 -23.66
N TRP A 26 2.65 19.52 -22.59
CA TRP A 26 2.65 18.16 -22.03
C TRP A 26 1.72 17.24 -22.82
N ILE A 27 2.20 16.84 -23.99
CA ILE A 27 1.48 15.98 -24.93
C ILE A 27 2.17 14.62 -24.98
N LEU A 28 1.38 13.54 -24.87
CA LEU A 28 1.91 12.21 -25.02
C LEU A 28 2.57 12.04 -26.41
N PRO A 29 3.83 11.58 -26.48
CA PRO A 29 4.48 11.27 -27.74
C PRO A 29 3.87 10.00 -28.32
N SER A 30 3.97 9.78 -29.64
CA SER A 30 3.38 8.59 -30.26
C SER A 30 3.77 7.30 -29.52
N GLU A 31 2.77 6.45 -29.31
CA GLU A 31 2.84 5.10 -28.77
C GLU A 31 3.88 4.23 -29.49
N HIS A 32 4.19 4.51 -30.77
CA HIS A 32 5.21 3.79 -31.53
C HIS A 32 6.64 4.03 -31.03
N LEU A 33 6.87 5.07 -30.23
CA LEU A 33 8.17 5.38 -29.62
C LEU A 33 8.41 4.61 -28.31
N ILE A 34 7.40 3.92 -27.78
CA ILE A 34 7.49 3.14 -26.55
C ILE A 34 8.56 2.04 -26.70
N PHE A 35 9.51 2.01 -25.76
CA PHE A 35 10.60 1.04 -25.69
C PHE A 35 11.53 0.97 -26.91
N LYS A 36 11.64 2.06 -27.70
CA LYS A 36 12.55 2.12 -28.86
C LYS A 36 13.96 2.57 -28.49
N ASP A 37 14.07 3.57 -27.62
CA ASP A 37 15.36 4.13 -27.22
C ASP A 37 15.92 3.44 -25.96
N SER A 38 17.24 3.52 -25.81
CA SER A 38 17.94 3.04 -24.62
C SER A 38 17.66 3.94 -23.42
N LEU A 39 17.82 3.38 -22.22
CA LEU A 39 17.75 4.15 -20.98
C LEU A 39 18.72 5.35 -21.03
N TRP A 40 18.22 6.52 -20.64
CA TRP A 40 18.97 7.77 -20.61
C TRP A 40 19.10 8.28 -19.17
N LYS A 41 19.99 9.25 -18.94
CA LYS A 41 20.21 9.84 -17.62
C LYS A 41 20.10 11.35 -17.70
N LEU A 42 19.53 11.95 -16.65
CA LEU A 42 19.56 13.40 -16.45
C LEU A 42 20.58 13.71 -15.38
N GLU A 43 21.66 14.40 -15.75
CA GLU A 43 22.79 14.66 -14.84
C GLU A 43 22.34 15.38 -13.56
N ALA A 44 21.40 16.32 -13.65
CA ALA A 44 20.86 17.02 -12.49
C ALA A 44 20.19 16.09 -11.46
N LEU A 45 19.46 15.07 -11.91
CA LEU A 45 18.81 14.10 -11.04
C LEU A 45 19.81 13.05 -10.53
N TYR A 46 20.76 12.66 -11.37
CA TYR A 46 21.80 11.72 -10.99
C TYR A 46 22.75 12.32 -9.94
N GLU A 47 23.01 13.62 -10.01
CA GLU A 47 23.74 14.33 -8.95
C GLU A 47 22.97 14.31 -7.63
N LEU A 48 21.65 14.56 -7.64
CA LEU A 48 20.82 14.42 -6.44
C LEU A 48 20.87 13.00 -5.87
N LYS A 49 20.86 11.97 -6.74
CA LYS A 49 21.06 10.57 -6.33
C LYS A 49 22.40 10.39 -5.60
N ARG A 50 23.50 10.92 -6.14
CA ARG A 50 24.84 10.86 -5.51
C ARG A 50 24.85 11.54 -4.14
N ILE A 51 24.33 12.76 -4.07
CA ILE A 51 24.28 13.54 -2.82
C ILE A 51 23.46 12.79 -1.76
N LEU A 52 22.26 12.35 -2.11
CA LEU A 52 21.38 11.66 -1.17
C LEU A 52 21.97 10.33 -0.68
N ASN A 53 22.58 9.55 -1.58
CA ASN A 53 23.23 8.30 -1.22
C ASN A 53 24.46 8.53 -0.32
N ALA A 54 25.24 9.60 -0.55
CA ALA A 54 26.34 9.98 0.34
C ALA A 54 25.86 10.39 1.75
N LYS A 55 24.64 10.94 1.88
CA LYS A 55 24.04 11.20 3.19
C LYS A 55 23.52 9.92 3.85
N LYS A 56 22.88 9.04 3.09
CA LYS A 56 22.41 7.73 3.58
C LYS A 56 23.56 6.85 4.05
N SER A 57 24.72 6.90 3.39
CA SER A 57 25.89 6.09 3.77
C SER A 57 26.46 6.44 5.15
N LEU A 58 26.16 7.63 5.69
CA LEU A 58 26.51 8.01 7.07
C LEU A 58 25.80 7.14 8.14
N LEU A 59 24.83 6.33 7.73
CA LEU A 59 24.00 5.50 8.60
C LEU A 59 24.43 4.03 8.59
N ASN A 60 25.33 3.63 7.67
CA ASN A 60 25.68 2.24 7.42
C ASN A 60 26.34 1.54 8.64
N ASP A 61 27.00 2.31 9.50
CA ASP A 61 27.74 1.81 10.67
C ASP A 61 26.89 1.70 11.94
N LYS A 62 25.61 2.13 11.91
CA LYS A 62 24.81 2.32 13.13
C LYS A 62 23.84 1.19 13.48
N GLY A 63 23.56 0.30 12.52
CA GLY A 63 22.79 -0.92 12.73
C GLY A 63 21.44 -0.74 13.45
N GLU A 64 21.13 -1.66 14.35
CA GLU A 64 19.85 -1.73 15.08
C GLU A 64 19.63 -0.54 16.02
N GLN A 65 20.68 -0.05 16.69
CA GLN A 65 20.59 1.09 17.60
C GLN A 65 20.08 2.36 16.91
N TRP A 66 20.40 2.54 15.63
CA TRP A 66 19.86 3.63 14.83
C TRP A 66 18.38 3.47 14.52
N GLN A 67 17.92 2.23 14.27
CA GLN A 67 16.51 1.96 14.05
C GLN A 67 15.70 2.22 15.33
N GLU A 68 16.19 1.78 16.48
CA GLU A 68 15.58 2.07 17.79
C GLU A 68 15.52 3.57 18.06
N HIS A 69 16.65 4.27 17.85
CA HIS A 69 16.72 5.73 18.01
C HIS A 69 15.71 6.45 17.13
N THR A 70 15.74 6.19 15.82
CA THR A 70 14.85 6.88 14.86
C THR A 70 13.38 6.54 15.08
N CYS A 71 13.05 5.34 15.54
CA CYS A 71 11.71 4.99 15.99
C CYS A 71 11.29 5.81 17.23
N ARG A 72 12.17 5.94 18.23
CA ARG A 72 11.92 6.68 19.47
C ARG A 72 11.74 8.18 19.22
N ILE A 73 12.59 8.79 18.39
CA ILE A 73 12.56 10.24 18.11
C ILE A 73 11.58 10.63 16.99
N ASN A 74 10.86 9.66 16.40
CA ASN A 74 9.87 9.95 15.38
C ASN A 74 8.78 10.89 15.94
N LYS A 75 8.61 12.06 15.30
CA LYS A 75 7.61 13.06 15.67
C LYS A 75 6.18 12.50 15.60
N ALA A 76 5.93 11.51 14.74
CA ALA A 76 4.63 10.85 14.57
C ALA A 76 4.39 9.65 15.51
N ASN A 77 5.30 9.35 16.46
CA ASN A 77 5.24 8.12 17.27
C ASN A 77 3.91 7.94 18.02
N LYS A 78 3.31 9.03 18.52
CA LYS A 78 2.07 9.02 19.30
C LYS A 78 0.77 9.06 18.47
N VAL A 79 0.85 9.25 17.15
CA VAL A 79 -0.34 9.40 16.28
C VAL A 79 -1.25 8.19 16.41
N ILE A 80 -0.72 6.98 16.29
CA ILE A 80 -1.50 5.73 16.42
C ILE A 80 -2.17 5.63 17.80
N SER A 81 -1.49 5.99 18.88
CA SER A 81 -2.09 5.92 20.22
C SER A 81 -3.23 6.90 20.41
N PHE A 82 -3.14 8.10 19.82
CA PHE A 82 -4.22 9.09 19.85
C PHE A 82 -5.42 8.64 19.01
N ILE A 83 -5.18 8.07 17.83
CA ILE A 83 -6.24 7.51 16.99
C ILE A 83 -6.98 6.39 17.74
N LYS A 84 -6.25 5.46 18.39
CA LYS A 84 -6.85 4.35 19.16
C LYS A 84 -7.80 4.79 20.28
N GLN A 85 -7.57 5.98 20.85
CA GLN A 85 -8.44 6.54 21.89
C GLN A 85 -9.75 7.10 21.32
N LYS A 86 -9.78 7.41 20.02
CA LYS A 86 -10.94 8.01 19.34
C LYS A 86 -11.74 7.00 18.53
N ILE A 87 -11.05 6.12 17.80
CA ILE A 87 -11.66 5.17 16.88
C ILE A 87 -10.96 3.80 16.94
N GLN A 88 -11.69 2.75 16.56
CA GLN A 88 -11.20 1.37 16.55
C GLN A 88 -11.40 0.70 15.19
N PRO A 89 -10.61 1.07 14.17
CA PRO A 89 -10.67 0.42 12.86
C PRO A 89 -10.19 -1.05 12.93
N GLU A 90 -10.47 -1.84 11.90
CA GLU A 90 -10.05 -3.25 11.81
C GLU A 90 -8.54 -3.41 11.88
N ILE A 91 -7.82 -2.58 11.13
CA ILE A 91 -6.37 -2.55 11.06
C ILE A 91 -5.92 -1.10 11.25
N LEU A 92 -5.18 -0.84 12.32
CA LEU A 92 -4.54 0.45 12.56
C LEU A 92 -3.02 0.29 12.56
N THR A 93 -2.39 0.78 11.50
CA THR A 93 -0.93 0.75 11.29
C THR A 93 -0.43 2.11 10.80
N GLY A 94 0.88 2.25 10.59
CA GLY A 94 1.44 3.43 9.93
C GLY A 94 0.87 3.64 8.53
N ALA A 95 0.67 2.57 7.75
CA ALA A 95 0.06 2.63 6.42
C ALA A 95 -1.38 3.17 6.47
N TRP A 96 -2.17 2.74 7.46
CA TRP A 96 -3.50 3.31 7.71
C TRP A 96 -3.44 4.83 7.90
N CYS A 97 -2.49 5.31 8.72
CA CYS A 97 -2.37 6.74 9.01
C CYS A 97 -1.95 7.54 7.77
N LYS A 98 -1.02 7.00 6.97
CA LYS A 98 -0.58 7.63 5.71
C LYS A 98 -1.74 7.81 4.74
N PHE A 99 -2.54 6.77 4.55
CA PHE A 99 -3.64 6.82 3.61
C PHE A 99 -4.82 7.64 4.10
N TYR A 100 -5.13 7.59 5.41
CA TYR A 100 -6.14 8.46 5.99
C TYR A 100 -5.74 9.95 5.83
N GLU A 101 -4.46 10.27 6.03
CA GLU A 101 -3.93 11.62 5.79
C GLU A 101 -4.04 12.04 4.30
N ILE A 102 -3.81 11.11 3.35
CA ILE A 102 -4.04 11.34 1.92
C ILE A 102 -5.53 11.63 1.66
N LEU A 103 -6.45 10.82 2.19
CA LEU A 103 -7.90 11.01 2.05
C LEU A 103 -8.36 12.36 2.63
N SER A 104 -7.71 12.84 3.69
CA SER A 104 -8.03 14.15 4.28
C SER A 104 -7.49 15.34 3.49
N ASN A 105 -6.46 15.15 2.64
CA ASN A 105 -5.83 16.24 1.88
C ASN A 105 -6.24 16.30 0.41
N TYR A 106 -6.74 15.20 -0.16
CA TYR A 106 -7.07 15.10 -1.57
C TYR A 106 -8.51 14.58 -1.79
N PRO A 107 -9.25 15.14 -2.75
CA PRO A 107 -10.65 14.76 -3.02
C PRO A 107 -10.72 13.44 -3.81
N LEU A 108 -10.25 12.34 -3.22
CA LEU A 108 -10.25 11.00 -3.86
C LEU A 108 -11.66 10.43 -4.08
N ILE A 109 -12.65 10.98 -3.36
CA ILE A 109 -14.06 10.61 -3.47
C ILE A 109 -14.80 11.85 -3.97
N PRO A 110 -15.20 11.91 -5.26
CA PRO A 110 -15.93 13.05 -5.80
C PRO A 110 -17.24 13.33 -5.05
N GLN A 111 -17.60 14.60 -4.96
CA GLN A 111 -18.84 15.02 -4.32
C GLN A 111 -20.06 14.46 -5.08
N GLY A 112 -21.08 13.99 -4.35
CA GLY A 112 -22.28 13.40 -4.96
C GLY A 112 -22.13 11.95 -5.43
N THR A 113 -21.00 11.28 -5.10
CA THR A 113 -20.85 9.84 -5.33
C THR A 113 -21.90 9.06 -4.53
N GLU A 114 -22.69 8.20 -5.19
CA GLU A 114 -23.64 7.28 -4.55
C GLU A 114 -23.11 5.85 -4.48
N SER A 115 -22.41 5.40 -5.52
CA SER A 115 -21.72 4.11 -5.58
C SER A 115 -20.24 4.34 -5.80
N PHE A 116 -19.41 3.65 -5.01
CA PHE A 116 -17.96 3.78 -5.05
C PHE A 116 -17.31 2.40 -5.14
N LYS A 117 -16.45 2.22 -6.14
CA LYS A 117 -15.65 1.00 -6.32
C LYS A 117 -14.18 1.30 -6.12
N SER A 118 -13.50 0.56 -5.24
CA SER A 118 -12.05 0.69 -5.06
C SER A 118 -11.29 -0.62 -5.29
N LEU A 119 -10.08 -0.50 -5.84
CA LEU A 119 -9.13 -1.60 -6.01
C LEU A 119 -7.83 -1.29 -5.26
N HIS A 120 -7.40 -2.20 -4.41
CA HIS A 120 -6.22 -2.03 -3.57
C HIS A 120 -5.13 -3.04 -3.94
N LEU A 121 -4.07 -2.59 -4.59
CA LEU A 121 -2.97 -3.41 -5.09
C LEU A 121 -1.85 -3.52 -4.05
N CYS A 122 -1.29 -4.73 -3.91
CA CYS A 122 -0.25 -5.05 -2.92
C CYS A 122 -0.62 -4.61 -1.49
N GLU A 123 -1.86 -4.84 -1.12
CA GLU A 123 -2.53 -4.15 0.00
C GLU A 123 -2.29 -4.79 1.38
N ALA A 124 -1.79 -6.03 1.43
CA ALA A 124 -1.64 -6.74 2.70
C ALA A 124 -0.86 -5.88 3.72
N PRO A 125 -1.37 -5.76 4.96
CA PRO A 125 -2.43 -6.57 5.56
C PRO A 125 -3.89 -6.07 5.36
N GLY A 126 -4.11 -4.95 4.65
CA GLY A 126 -5.44 -4.33 4.49
C GLY A 126 -5.58 -2.96 5.17
N ALA A 127 -4.48 -2.23 5.33
CA ALA A 127 -4.46 -0.98 6.09
C ALA A 127 -5.15 0.18 5.35
N PHE A 128 -5.00 0.30 4.03
CA PHE A 128 -5.67 1.33 3.24
C PHE A 128 -7.16 1.00 3.10
N ILE A 129 -7.53 -0.28 2.96
CA ILE A 129 -8.94 -0.71 2.98
C ILE A 129 -9.61 -0.28 4.29
N SER A 130 -8.97 -0.57 5.44
CA SER A 130 -9.53 -0.20 6.75
C SER A 130 -9.56 1.32 6.98
N ALA A 131 -8.60 2.07 6.40
CA ALA A 131 -8.63 3.54 6.43
C ALA A 131 -9.76 4.11 5.56
N LEU A 132 -9.97 3.57 4.36
CA LEU A 132 -11.08 3.96 3.49
C LEU A 132 -12.43 3.67 4.13
N ASN A 133 -12.60 2.47 4.72
CA ASN A 133 -13.82 2.11 5.45
C ASN A 133 -14.15 3.14 6.53
N CYS A 134 -13.14 3.47 7.36
CA CYS A 134 -13.30 4.46 8.42
C CYS A 134 -13.66 5.84 7.86
N TYR A 135 -12.99 6.29 6.80
CA TYR A 135 -13.24 7.59 6.19
C TYR A 135 -14.65 7.68 5.59
N LEU A 136 -15.10 6.65 4.88
CA LEU A 136 -16.45 6.56 4.34
C LEU A 136 -17.52 6.54 5.45
N CYS A 137 -17.32 5.77 6.52
CA CYS A 137 -18.21 5.79 7.68
C CYS A 137 -18.33 7.18 8.33
N CYS A 138 -17.23 7.95 8.31
CA CYS A 138 -17.17 9.27 8.91
C CYS A 138 -17.83 10.36 8.06
N TYR A 139 -17.60 10.35 6.74
CA TYR A 139 -17.94 11.49 5.87
C TYR A 139 -18.92 11.15 4.73
N HIS A 140 -19.10 9.86 4.42
CA HIS A 140 -19.82 9.40 3.23
C HIS A 140 -20.72 8.18 3.53
N ARG A 141 -21.45 8.21 4.63
CA ARG A 141 -22.23 7.05 5.14
C ARG A 141 -23.29 6.52 4.17
N SER A 142 -23.73 7.33 3.21
CA SER A 142 -24.71 6.93 2.18
C SER A 142 -24.09 6.21 0.98
N ILE A 143 -22.76 6.20 0.86
CA ILE A 143 -22.09 5.57 -0.29
C ILE A 143 -22.20 4.05 -0.19
N CYS A 144 -22.69 3.43 -1.25
CA CYS A 144 -22.57 1.99 -1.45
C CYS A 144 -21.15 1.67 -1.95
N TRP A 145 -20.31 1.17 -1.05
CA TRP A 145 -18.92 0.87 -1.34
C TRP A 145 -18.70 -0.62 -1.63
N VAL A 146 -18.08 -0.89 -2.78
CA VAL A 146 -17.58 -2.20 -3.18
C VAL A 146 -16.07 -2.11 -3.34
N TRP A 147 -15.35 -3.11 -2.86
CA TRP A 147 -13.90 -3.14 -2.99
C TRP A 147 -13.38 -4.51 -3.40
N LEU A 148 -12.26 -4.47 -4.10
CA LEU A 148 -11.42 -5.61 -4.42
C LEU A 148 -9.98 -5.30 -3.98
N ALA A 149 -9.21 -6.32 -3.65
CA ALA A 149 -7.83 -6.16 -3.26
C ALA A 149 -6.95 -7.28 -3.83
N ASN A 150 -5.65 -7.01 -3.83
CA ASN A 150 -4.63 -7.96 -4.21
C ASN A 150 -3.47 -7.91 -3.22
N THR A 151 -2.84 -9.07 -3.04
CA THR A 151 -1.52 -9.23 -2.44
C THR A 151 -0.93 -10.55 -2.91
N LEU A 152 0.36 -10.80 -2.64
CA LEU A 152 0.93 -12.14 -2.75
C LEU A 152 0.15 -13.09 -1.83
N ASN A 153 -0.28 -14.23 -2.36
CA ASN A 153 -1.16 -15.15 -1.64
C ASN A 153 -0.40 -15.88 -0.52
N PRO A 154 -0.68 -15.61 0.78
CA PRO A 154 -0.01 -16.30 1.89
C PRO A 154 -0.37 -17.78 2.00
N TYR A 155 -1.40 -18.24 1.28
CA TYR A 155 -1.87 -19.62 1.31
C TYR A 155 -1.39 -20.44 0.09
N TYR A 156 -0.53 -19.88 -0.76
CA TYR A 156 0.06 -20.58 -1.90
C TYR A 156 1.37 -21.28 -1.50
N GLU A 157 1.43 -22.59 -1.65
CA GLU A 157 2.48 -23.45 -1.09
C GLU A 157 3.89 -23.14 -1.62
N ASP A 158 4.01 -22.70 -2.88
CA ASP A 158 5.29 -22.46 -3.54
C ASP A 158 5.85 -21.04 -3.31
N LEU A 159 5.14 -20.17 -2.58
CA LEU A 159 5.63 -18.83 -2.28
C LEU A 159 6.57 -18.83 -1.06
N ASN A 160 7.66 -18.07 -1.17
CA ASN A 160 8.56 -17.87 -0.05
C ASN A 160 7.88 -17.03 1.05
N ILE A 161 7.70 -17.63 2.24
CA ILE A 161 7.06 -17.00 3.41
C ILE A 161 7.69 -15.63 3.75
N LYS A 162 9.00 -15.43 3.49
CA LYS A 162 9.68 -14.15 3.74
C LYS A 162 9.15 -13.01 2.88
N ASN A 163 8.54 -13.32 1.74
CA ASN A 163 8.04 -12.34 0.78
C ASN A 163 6.57 -12.00 1.02
N VAL A 164 5.89 -12.68 1.94
CA VAL A 164 4.44 -12.54 2.15
C VAL A 164 4.13 -11.99 3.54
N ILE A 165 3.14 -11.09 3.59
CA ILE A 165 2.61 -10.56 4.85
C ILE A 165 1.50 -11.48 5.33
N CYS A 166 1.79 -12.32 6.33
CA CYS A 166 0.82 -13.21 6.96
C CYS A 166 0.07 -12.49 8.09
N ASP A 167 -0.96 -11.70 7.75
CA ASP A 167 -1.87 -11.08 8.71
C ASP A 167 -3.33 -11.31 8.31
N ASP A 168 -3.94 -12.31 8.92
CA ASP A 168 -5.28 -12.78 8.58
C ASP A 168 -6.40 -11.91 9.16
N ARG A 169 -6.09 -10.82 9.90
CA ARG A 169 -7.12 -10.01 10.58
C ARG A 169 -8.16 -9.43 9.65
N LEU A 170 -7.77 -9.03 8.44
CA LEU A 170 -8.69 -8.54 7.41
C LEU A 170 -8.75 -9.51 6.24
N LEU A 171 -7.60 -10.04 5.80
CA LEU A 171 -7.49 -10.96 4.67
C LEU A 171 -8.45 -12.15 4.77
N PHE A 172 -8.37 -12.95 5.84
CA PHE A 172 -9.13 -14.19 5.97
C PHE A 172 -10.66 -13.97 6.04
N PRO A 173 -11.20 -13.08 6.90
CA PRO A 173 -12.64 -12.80 6.95
C PRO A 173 -13.22 -12.22 5.66
N THR A 174 -12.38 -11.68 4.79
CA THR A 174 -12.81 -10.98 3.58
C THR A 174 -12.29 -11.61 2.29
N LEU A 175 -11.81 -12.86 2.32
CA LEU A 175 -11.16 -13.55 1.18
C LEU A 175 -11.88 -13.41 -0.17
N LYS A 176 -13.22 -13.39 -0.17
CA LYS A 176 -14.03 -13.17 -1.39
C LYS A 176 -13.76 -11.84 -2.12
N HIS A 177 -13.14 -10.87 -1.45
CA HIS A 177 -12.73 -9.57 -1.98
C HIS A 177 -11.25 -9.54 -2.40
N TRP A 178 -10.52 -10.66 -2.30
CA TRP A 178 -9.11 -10.73 -2.66
C TRP A 178 -8.95 -11.52 -3.95
N PHE A 179 -8.32 -10.88 -4.94
CA PHE A 179 -8.05 -11.48 -6.24
C PHE A 179 -6.56 -11.80 -6.40
N PHE A 180 -6.26 -13.11 -6.40
CA PHE A 180 -4.90 -13.64 -6.49
C PHE A 180 -4.47 -14.00 -7.93
N GLY A 181 -5.27 -13.67 -8.96
CA GLY A 181 -5.04 -14.16 -10.32
C GLY A 181 -5.46 -15.63 -10.49
N LYS A 182 -5.54 -16.12 -11.74
CA LYS A 182 -5.94 -17.53 -11.99
C LYS A 182 -4.88 -18.54 -11.56
N ASP A 183 -3.62 -18.09 -11.48
CA ASP A 183 -2.50 -18.88 -10.99
C ASP A 183 -2.48 -18.97 -9.45
N ASN A 184 -3.36 -18.23 -8.76
CA ASN A 184 -3.46 -18.12 -7.31
C ASN A 184 -2.19 -17.61 -6.61
N THR A 185 -1.20 -17.06 -7.32
CA THR A 185 0.04 -16.57 -6.69
C THR A 185 -0.16 -15.19 -6.06
N GLY A 186 -1.04 -14.38 -6.63
CA GLY A 186 -1.20 -12.97 -6.27
C GLY A 186 -0.07 -12.07 -6.77
N ASP A 187 0.89 -12.60 -7.55
CA ASP A 187 1.97 -11.82 -8.13
C ASP A 187 1.44 -10.95 -9.28
N ILE A 188 1.24 -9.66 -9.00
CA ILE A 188 0.81 -8.69 -10.01
C ILE A 188 1.83 -8.45 -11.12
N THR A 189 3.07 -8.91 -10.92
CA THR A 189 4.11 -8.88 -11.95
C THR A 189 4.02 -10.05 -12.93
N ASN A 190 3.05 -10.93 -12.76
CA ASN A 190 2.67 -11.88 -13.80
C ASN A 190 2.01 -11.10 -14.97
N PRO A 191 2.53 -11.21 -16.22
CA PRO A 191 1.94 -10.54 -17.38
C PRO A 191 0.46 -10.88 -17.63
N ASN A 192 0.00 -12.04 -17.16
CA ASN A 192 -1.40 -12.47 -17.31
C ASN A 192 -2.33 -11.86 -16.24
N TYR A 193 -1.79 -11.30 -15.15
CA TYR A 193 -2.59 -10.84 -14.00
C TYR A 193 -3.65 -9.82 -14.40
N VAL A 194 -3.27 -8.83 -15.22
CA VAL A 194 -4.19 -7.78 -15.70
C VAL A 194 -5.34 -8.39 -16.49
N LYS A 195 -5.03 -9.30 -17.41
CA LYS A 195 -6.01 -9.97 -18.25
C LYS A 195 -6.96 -10.81 -17.39
N ASP A 196 -6.42 -11.56 -16.45
CA ASP A 196 -7.20 -12.36 -15.50
C ASP A 196 -8.13 -11.49 -14.65
N LEU A 197 -7.66 -10.33 -14.20
CA LEU A 197 -8.47 -9.36 -13.46
C LEU A 197 -9.62 -8.81 -14.32
N GLN A 198 -9.34 -8.44 -15.57
CA GLN A 198 -10.36 -7.93 -16.50
C GLN A 198 -11.45 -8.98 -16.81
N GLU A 199 -11.05 -10.24 -16.97
CA GLU A 199 -11.99 -11.35 -17.14
C GLU A 199 -12.83 -11.58 -15.86
N PHE A 200 -12.25 -11.39 -14.68
CA PHE A 200 -12.93 -11.54 -13.39
C PHE A 200 -13.97 -10.43 -13.12
N ILE A 201 -13.63 -9.16 -13.39
CA ILE A 201 -14.51 -8.01 -13.10
C ILE A 201 -15.57 -7.77 -14.20
N SER A 202 -15.60 -8.57 -15.28
CA SER A 202 -16.34 -8.34 -16.53
C SER A 202 -15.87 -7.09 -17.29
N GLU A 203 -15.85 -7.13 -18.64
CA GLU A 203 -15.22 -6.13 -19.53
C GLU A 203 -15.77 -4.68 -19.45
N LYS A 204 -16.68 -4.37 -18.51
CA LYS A 204 -17.29 -3.05 -18.35
C LYS A 204 -17.32 -2.53 -16.91
N GLU A 205 -16.69 -3.22 -15.97
CA GLU A 205 -16.54 -2.68 -14.61
C GLU A 205 -15.21 -1.97 -14.42
N TYR A 206 -15.30 -0.76 -13.87
CA TYR A 206 -14.16 0.08 -13.56
C TYR A 206 -14.20 0.53 -12.09
N PHE A 207 -13.05 0.94 -11.58
CA PHE A 207 -12.89 1.43 -10.22
C PHE A 207 -12.80 2.97 -10.20
N ASN A 208 -13.38 3.58 -9.19
CA ASN A 208 -13.31 5.02 -8.91
C ASN A 208 -11.99 5.41 -8.23
N LEU A 209 -11.36 4.45 -7.55
CA LEU A 209 -10.08 4.62 -6.88
C LEU A 209 -9.25 3.35 -7.00
N VAL A 210 -8.01 3.49 -7.43
CA VAL A 210 -7.00 2.44 -7.28
C VAL A 210 -5.93 2.93 -6.31
N THR A 211 -5.51 2.08 -5.38
CA THR A 211 -4.34 2.33 -4.53
C THR A 211 -3.28 1.27 -4.75
N ALA A 212 -2.02 1.65 -4.61
CA ALA A 212 -0.87 0.77 -4.76
C ALA A 212 0.17 1.12 -3.67
N ASP A 213 0.30 0.26 -2.67
CA ASP A 213 1.24 0.42 -1.54
C ASP A 213 2.34 -0.66 -1.54
N GLY A 214 2.61 -1.26 -2.71
CA GLY A 214 3.62 -2.29 -2.89
C GLY A 214 5.02 -1.82 -2.51
N GLY A 215 5.80 -2.76 -1.99
CA GLY A 215 7.19 -2.55 -1.65
C GLY A 215 7.97 -3.85 -1.69
N ILE A 216 9.25 -3.75 -2.03
CA ILE A 216 10.20 -4.86 -1.97
C ILE A 216 11.21 -4.52 -0.88
N ASP A 217 11.60 -5.52 -0.08
CA ASP A 217 12.69 -5.32 0.88
C ASP A 217 13.98 -5.01 0.13
N CYS A 218 14.47 -3.80 0.32
CA CYS A 218 15.70 -3.28 -0.29
C CYS A 218 16.77 -3.03 0.78
N SER A 219 16.69 -3.69 1.94
CA SER A 219 17.65 -3.54 3.04
C SER A 219 19.10 -3.81 2.62
N ASP A 220 19.31 -4.75 1.68
CA ASP A 220 20.63 -5.09 1.14
C ASP A 220 21.19 -4.04 0.17
N ASN A 221 20.33 -3.30 -0.55
CA ASN A 221 20.76 -2.24 -1.46
C ASN A 221 19.81 -1.03 -1.46
N PRO A 222 19.80 -0.22 -0.38
CA PRO A 222 18.91 0.93 -0.26
C PRO A 222 19.20 2.05 -1.27
N ALA A 223 20.41 2.09 -1.84
CA ALA A 223 20.86 3.09 -2.81
C ALA A 223 20.20 2.90 -4.18
N GLU A 224 19.82 1.66 -4.51
CA GLU A 224 19.21 1.28 -5.80
C GLU A 224 17.72 0.91 -5.65
N GLN A 225 17.10 1.31 -4.54
CA GLN A 225 15.69 1.00 -4.23
C GLN A 225 14.75 1.30 -5.41
N GLU A 226 14.94 2.42 -6.10
CA GLU A 226 14.12 2.82 -7.24
C GLU A 226 14.14 1.80 -8.39
N ILE A 227 15.32 1.22 -8.68
CA ILE A 227 15.51 0.21 -9.73
C ILE A 227 14.91 -1.13 -9.27
N VAL A 228 15.16 -1.53 -8.02
CA VAL A 228 14.68 -2.81 -7.46
C VAL A 228 13.15 -2.89 -7.51
N VAL A 229 12.46 -1.80 -7.15
CA VAL A 229 10.98 -1.75 -7.17
C VAL A 229 10.39 -1.39 -8.54
N ALA A 230 11.21 -1.10 -9.55
CA ALA A 230 10.74 -0.54 -10.82
C ALA A 230 9.75 -1.46 -11.54
N LYS A 231 9.97 -2.78 -11.50
CA LYS A 231 9.08 -3.79 -12.08
C LYS A 231 7.73 -3.82 -11.39
N LEU A 232 7.72 -3.89 -10.05
CA LEU A 232 6.50 -3.88 -9.25
C LEU A 232 5.67 -2.61 -9.50
N HIS A 233 6.30 -1.44 -9.39
CA HIS A 233 5.65 -0.16 -9.65
C HIS A 233 5.15 -0.01 -11.10
N PHE A 234 5.77 -0.69 -12.08
CA PHE A 234 5.24 -0.70 -13.45
C PHE A 234 3.99 -1.58 -13.54
N ALA A 235 3.99 -2.74 -12.88
CA ALA A 235 2.82 -3.61 -12.73
C ALA A 235 1.63 -2.86 -12.12
N GLU A 236 1.84 -2.22 -10.98
CA GLU A 236 0.79 -1.50 -10.25
C GLU A 236 0.18 -0.39 -11.11
N MET A 237 1.03 0.39 -11.79
CA MET A 237 0.57 1.43 -12.71
C MET A 237 -0.24 0.83 -13.86
N LEU A 238 0.24 -0.25 -14.47
CA LEU A 238 -0.38 -0.86 -15.64
C LEU A 238 -1.74 -1.50 -15.31
N VAL A 239 -1.84 -2.19 -14.17
CA VAL A 239 -3.10 -2.70 -13.62
C VAL A 239 -4.04 -1.54 -13.32
N ALA A 240 -3.58 -0.52 -12.59
CA ALA A 240 -4.41 0.62 -12.22
C ALA A 240 -5.03 1.33 -13.44
N LEU A 241 -4.20 1.70 -14.43
CA LEU A 241 -4.67 2.47 -15.59
C LEU A 241 -5.63 1.68 -16.50
N GLN A 242 -5.57 0.35 -16.48
CA GLN A 242 -6.49 -0.52 -17.20
C GLN A 242 -7.81 -0.77 -16.45
N SER A 243 -7.83 -0.52 -15.14
CA SER A 243 -8.99 -0.78 -14.28
C SER A 243 -9.72 0.49 -13.82
N LEU A 244 -9.13 1.68 -14.00
CA LEU A 244 -9.72 2.96 -13.59
C LEU A 244 -10.83 3.46 -14.53
N ALA A 245 -11.89 4.01 -13.94
CA ALA A 245 -12.94 4.73 -14.67
C ALA A 245 -12.43 6.11 -15.12
N PRO A 246 -13.00 6.71 -16.18
CA PRO A 246 -12.81 8.14 -16.44
C PRO A 246 -13.21 8.99 -15.22
N GLY A 247 -12.40 9.98 -14.86
CA GLY A 247 -12.58 10.80 -13.66
C GLY A 247 -12.12 10.14 -12.35
N ALA A 248 -11.62 8.91 -12.39
CA ALA A 248 -11.15 8.20 -11.20
C ALA A 248 -9.80 8.71 -10.69
N SER A 249 -9.46 8.34 -9.45
CA SER A 249 -8.21 8.70 -8.80
C SER A 249 -7.26 7.50 -8.65
N PHE A 250 -5.95 7.78 -8.63
CA PHE A 250 -4.91 6.77 -8.42
C PHE A 250 -3.92 7.24 -7.35
N VAL A 251 -3.63 6.37 -6.37
CA VAL A 251 -2.63 6.63 -5.34
C VAL A 251 -1.55 5.57 -5.43
N LEU A 252 -0.31 6.00 -5.71
CA LEU A 252 0.83 5.11 -5.92
C LEU A 252 1.98 5.47 -5.00
N LYS A 253 2.44 4.51 -4.21
CA LYS A 253 3.68 4.64 -3.45
C LYS A 253 4.89 4.79 -4.38
N LYS A 254 5.80 5.68 -4.01
CA LYS A 254 7.08 5.92 -4.68
C LYS A 254 8.18 6.17 -3.66
N PHE A 255 9.42 6.22 -4.16
CA PHE A 255 10.58 6.56 -3.37
C PHE A 255 11.26 7.81 -3.95
N THR A 256 12.25 7.62 -4.82
CA THR A 256 12.91 8.69 -5.55
C THR A 256 12.40 8.76 -7.00
N PHE A 257 12.81 9.82 -7.71
CA PHE A 257 12.43 10.10 -9.10
C PHE A 257 13.66 10.30 -10.00
N PHE A 258 14.74 9.57 -9.74
CA PHE A 258 16.03 9.81 -10.40
C PHE A 258 16.22 9.00 -11.67
N GLU A 259 15.52 7.88 -11.81
CA GLU A 259 15.73 6.93 -12.89
C GLU A 259 14.81 7.23 -14.09
N CYS A 260 15.35 6.99 -15.29
CA CYS A 260 14.64 7.15 -16.57
C CYS A 260 13.23 6.55 -16.57
N ILE A 261 13.10 5.33 -16.05
CA ILE A 261 11.83 4.60 -16.00
C ILE A 261 10.81 5.35 -15.14
N THR A 262 11.22 5.89 -14.00
CA THR A 262 10.33 6.67 -13.13
C THR A 262 9.97 8.01 -13.75
N ILE A 263 10.95 8.70 -14.36
CA ILE A 263 10.72 9.98 -15.03
C ILE A 263 9.67 9.83 -16.14
N CYS A 264 9.79 8.79 -16.97
CA CYS A 264 8.81 8.52 -18.03
C CYS A 264 7.42 8.18 -17.46
N LYS A 265 7.35 7.41 -16.36
CA LYS A 265 6.08 7.09 -15.69
C LYS A 265 5.41 8.36 -15.14
N MET A 266 6.18 9.24 -14.48
CA MET A 266 5.65 10.50 -13.97
C MET A 266 5.15 11.38 -15.12
N TYR A 267 5.89 11.47 -16.23
CA TYR A 267 5.44 12.21 -17.41
C TYR A 267 4.14 11.64 -17.98
N PHE A 268 4.05 10.31 -18.10
CA PHE A 268 2.85 9.63 -18.56
C PHE A 268 1.65 9.96 -17.67
N LEU A 269 1.80 9.84 -16.35
CA LEU A 269 0.75 10.17 -15.38
C LEU A 269 0.34 11.65 -15.47
N SER A 270 1.30 12.57 -15.58
CA SER A 270 1.05 14.01 -15.71
C SER A 270 0.33 14.41 -16.99
N CYS A 271 0.34 13.58 -18.05
CA CYS A 271 -0.41 13.84 -19.28
C CYS A 271 -1.85 13.27 -19.24
N ILE A 272 -2.11 12.27 -18.41
CA ILE A 272 -3.36 11.47 -18.46
C ILE A 272 -4.24 11.65 -17.23
N PHE A 273 -3.78 12.43 -16.25
CA PHE A 273 -4.57 12.89 -15.11
C PHE A 273 -4.57 14.41 -15.12
N LYS A 274 -5.69 15.00 -14.70
CA LYS A 274 -5.81 16.46 -14.65
C LYS A 274 -4.89 17.06 -13.59
N GLU A 275 -4.72 16.38 -12.47
CA GLU A 275 -3.84 16.81 -11.38
C GLU A 275 -2.96 15.67 -10.92
N VAL A 276 -1.68 15.96 -10.71
CA VAL A 276 -0.69 15.01 -10.18
C VAL A 276 0.08 15.67 -9.06
N HIS A 277 0.03 15.06 -7.88
CA HIS A 277 0.67 15.54 -6.67
C HIS A 277 1.68 14.52 -6.18
N VAL A 278 2.75 14.99 -5.52
CA VAL A 278 3.64 14.14 -4.72
C VAL A 278 3.50 14.58 -3.28
N PHE A 279 3.22 13.63 -2.40
CA PHE A 279 2.94 13.89 -0.99
C PHE A 279 3.76 12.96 -0.11
N LYS A 280 4.38 13.52 0.95
CA LYS A 280 4.98 12.72 2.03
C LYS A 280 4.13 12.88 3.29
N PRO A 281 3.22 11.92 3.58
CA PRO A 281 2.43 11.94 4.79
C PRO A 281 3.32 12.10 6.04
N PHE A 282 2.85 12.85 7.03
CA PHE A 282 3.56 13.09 8.29
C PHE A 282 3.97 11.79 8.99
N THR A 283 3.12 10.76 8.87
CA THR A 283 3.32 9.44 9.49
C THR A 283 4.28 8.54 8.72
N SER A 284 4.72 8.93 7.52
CA SER A 284 5.83 8.28 6.81
C SER A 284 7.16 8.65 7.48
N LYS A 285 8.06 7.68 7.67
CA LYS A 285 9.36 7.90 8.33
C LYS A 285 10.11 9.04 7.62
N SER A 286 10.43 10.10 8.35
CA SER A 286 10.98 11.34 7.78
C SER A 286 12.33 11.15 7.07
N GLY A 287 13.16 10.21 7.54
CA GLY A 287 14.47 9.90 6.98
C GLY A 287 14.48 8.90 5.82
N ASN A 288 13.32 8.34 5.43
CA ASN A 288 13.23 7.45 4.26
C ASN A 288 12.82 8.25 3.01
N SER A 289 12.94 7.60 1.84
CA SER A 289 12.57 8.21 0.56
C SER A 289 11.09 8.00 0.21
N GLU A 290 10.29 7.34 1.05
CA GLU A 290 8.89 7.02 0.73
C GLU A 290 8.04 8.30 0.59
N VAL A 291 7.30 8.36 -0.51
CA VAL A 291 6.32 9.39 -0.88
C VAL A 291 5.15 8.72 -1.62
N TYR A 292 4.05 9.43 -1.81
CA TYR A 292 2.90 8.96 -2.59
C TYR A 292 2.63 9.93 -3.73
N VAL A 293 2.47 9.37 -4.93
CA VAL A 293 1.96 10.09 -6.09
C VAL A 293 0.44 9.97 -6.06
N VAL A 294 -0.25 11.11 -6.00
CA VAL A 294 -1.71 11.19 -5.98
C VAL A 294 -2.17 11.81 -7.30
N CYS A 295 -2.82 11.02 -8.13
CA CYS A 295 -3.34 11.43 -9.43
C CYS A 295 -4.86 11.54 -9.39
N LEU A 296 -5.41 12.65 -9.88
CA LEU A 296 -6.85 12.94 -9.85
C LEU A 296 -7.38 13.17 -11.27
N ASP A 297 -8.65 12.82 -11.47
CA ASP A 297 -9.38 12.96 -12.74
C ASP A 297 -8.68 12.28 -13.93
N TYR A 298 -8.64 10.95 -13.93
CA TYR A 298 -8.13 10.15 -15.06
C TYR A 298 -8.88 10.43 -16.37
N ILE A 299 -8.17 10.60 -17.49
CA ILE A 299 -8.80 10.87 -18.79
C ILE A 299 -9.60 9.67 -19.37
N GLY A 300 -9.39 8.47 -18.81
CA GLY A 300 -10.06 7.23 -19.21
C GLY A 300 -9.23 6.32 -20.10
N VAL A 301 -9.37 5.00 -19.91
CA VAL A 301 -8.59 3.95 -20.58
C VAL A 301 -8.66 4.02 -22.11
N GLU A 302 -9.82 4.40 -22.67
CA GLU A 302 -10.02 4.51 -24.12
C GLU A 302 -9.02 5.45 -24.81
N LYS A 303 -8.64 6.54 -24.15
CA LYS A 303 -7.72 7.54 -24.72
C LYS A 303 -6.26 7.10 -24.71
N VAL A 304 -5.92 6.09 -23.91
CA VAL A 304 -4.54 5.61 -23.72
C VAL A 304 -4.37 4.14 -24.07
N ARG A 305 -5.41 3.49 -24.62
CA ARG A 305 -5.44 2.05 -24.89
C ARG A 305 -4.23 1.58 -25.71
N ALA A 306 -3.90 2.28 -26.79
CA ALA A 306 -2.75 1.94 -27.63
C ALA A 306 -1.41 1.97 -26.86
N TYR A 307 -1.25 2.91 -25.92
CA TYR A 307 -0.06 2.98 -25.05
C TYR A 307 -0.01 1.79 -24.10
N LEU A 308 -1.14 1.46 -23.46
CA LEU A 308 -1.23 0.35 -22.50
C LEU A 308 -1.01 -1.00 -23.19
N GLU A 309 -1.48 -1.19 -24.42
CA GLU A 309 -1.21 -2.38 -25.24
C GLU A 309 0.27 -2.53 -25.55
N GLN A 310 0.95 -1.45 -25.98
CA GLN A 310 2.41 -1.46 -26.19
C GLN A 310 3.16 -1.75 -24.87
N MET A 311 2.70 -1.20 -23.75
CA MET A 311 3.28 -1.46 -22.43
C MET A 311 3.12 -2.92 -21.99
N ASN A 312 1.93 -3.50 -22.17
CA ASN A 312 1.64 -4.91 -21.85
C ASN A 312 2.51 -5.86 -22.68
N GLN A 313 2.64 -5.64 -23.99
CA GLN A 313 3.44 -6.49 -24.89
C GLN A 313 4.93 -6.56 -24.50
N ASN A 314 5.45 -5.49 -23.89
CA ASN A 314 6.87 -5.36 -23.52
C ASN A 314 7.11 -5.47 -22.00
N TYR A 315 6.08 -5.84 -21.23
CA TYR A 315 6.14 -5.93 -19.77
C TYR A 315 7.25 -6.88 -19.26
N GLY A 316 7.62 -7.90 -20.03
CA GLY A 316 8.70 -8.84 -19.69
C GLY A 316 10.12 -8.40 -20.13
N SER A 317 10.24 -7.45 -21.06
CA SER A 317 11.50 -7.00 -21.67
C SER A 317 12.03 -5.68 -21.06
N LEU A 318 11.56 -5.33 -19.86
CA LEU A 318 11.77 -4.05 -19.16
C LEU A 318 13.22 -3.70 -18.78
N THR A 319 14.22 -4.47 -19.19
CA THR A 319 15.56 -4.35 -18.58
C THR A 319 16.37 -3.16 -19.10
N ASP A 320 16.23 -2.77 -20.37
CA ASP A 320 17.22 -1.86 -21.00
C ASP A 320 16.63 -0.75 -21.88
N LYS A 321 15.30 -0.57 -21.90
CA LYS A 321 14.62 0.39 -22.78
C LYS A 321 13.76 1.39 -22.03
N CYS A 322 13.75 2.64 -22.49
CA CYS A 322 12.94 3.70 -21.89
C CYS A 322 11.51 3.69 -22.44
N LEU A 323 10.54 4.10 -21.62
CA LEU A 323 9.16 4.26 -22.10
C LEU A 323 9.05 5.40 -23.11
N PHE A 324 9.76 6.51 -22.89
CA PHE A 324 9.83 7.61 -23.84
C PHE A 324 11.27 8.11 -24.01
N PRO A 325 11.68 8.48 -25.24
CA PRO A 325 12.99 9.08 -25.46
C PRO A 325 13.02 10.49 -24.85
N LEU A 326 14.18 10.90 -24.34
CA LEU A 326 14.31 12.19 -23.62
C LEU A 326 13.83 13.39 -24.46
N LYS A 327 14.12 13.39 -25.77
CA LYS A 327 13.70 14.44 -26.72
C LYS A 327 12.18 14.63 -26.82
N SER A 328 11.40 13.64 -26.40
CA SER A 328 9.95 13.66 -26.43
C SER A 328 9.33 14.12 -25.11
N ILE A 329 10.14 14.41 -24.09
CA ILE A 329 9.68 14.92 -22.80
C ILE A 329 9.97 16.42 -22.73
N PRO A 330 8.95 17.28 -22.58
CA PRO A 330 9.11 18.73 -22.53
C PRO A 330 10.01 19.19 -21.39
N SER A 331 10.83 20.22 -21.66
CA SER A 331 11.71 20.81 -20.65
C SER A 331 10.96 21.43 -19.47
N SER A 332 9.71 21.87 -19.70
CA SER A 332 8.80 22.38 -18.67
C SER A 332 8.46 21.30 -17.62
N PHE A 333 8.17 20.08 -18.07
CA PHE A 333 7.97 18.92 -17.19
C PHE A 333 9.27 18.54 -16.47
N ILE A 334 10.39 18.44 -17.19
CA ILE A 334 11.68 18.09 -16.61
C ILE A 334 12.07 19.07 -15.50
N SER A 335 11.83 20.37 -15.70
CA SER A 335 12.12 21.40 -14.70
C SER A 335 11.32 21.20 -13.42
N GLN A 336 10.00 20.98 -13.53
CA GLN A 336 9.14 20.70 -12.36
C GLN A 336 9.55 19.39 -11.65
N LEU A 337 9.92 18.35 -12.40
CA LEU A 337 10.37 17.09 -11.80
C LEU A 337 11.70 17.25 -11.04
N ILE A 338 12.62 18.07 -11.54
CA ILE A 338 13.86 18.41 -10.84
C ILE A 338 13.56 19.19 -9.57
N GLU A 339 12.64 20.16 -9.60
CA GLU A 339 12.21 20.92 -8.43
C GLU A 339 11.58 20.01 -7.37
N CYS A 340 10.65 19.13 -7.77
CA CYS A 340 10.07 18.11 -6.91
C CYS A 340 11.15 17.24 -6.27
N SER A 341 12.08 16.73 -7.08
CA SER A 341 13.17 15.87 -6.61
C SER A 341 14.08 16.56 -5.61
N LYS A 342 14.42 17.84 -5.85
CA LYS A 342 15.21 18.68 -4.92
C LYS A 342 14.46 18.88 -3.60
N LEU A 343 13.17 19.17 -3.66
CA LEU A 343 12.34 19.41 -2.48
C LEU A 343 12.33 18.20 -1.54
N PHE A 344 11.99 17.01 -2.05
CA PHE A 344 11.94 15.80 -1.23
C PHE A 344 13.31 15.31 -0.78
N THR A 345 14.35 15.50 -1.60
CA THR A 345 15.74 15.26 -1.18
C THR A 345 16.11 16.16 -0.01
N GLY A 346 15.81 17.45 -0.08
CA GLY A 346 16.06 18.41 1.01
C GLY A 346 15.32 18.05 2.30
N PHE A 347 14.06 17.62 2.22
CA PHE A 347 13.31 17.14 3.39
C PHE A 347 13.96 15.93 4.04
N GLN A 348 14.41 14.97 3.24
CA GLN A 348 15.05 13.75 3.73
C GLN A 348 16.42 14.07 4.36
N GLU A 349 17.24 14.90 3.70
CA GLU A 349 18.54 15.32 4.21
C GLU A 349 18.44 16.04 5.55
N LYS A 350 17.52 17.01 5.66
CA LYS A 350 17.27 17.72 6.90
C LYS A 350 16.88 16.75 8.02
N SER A 351 16.02 15.77 7.71
CA SER A 351 15.58 14.76 8.68
C SER A 351 16.74 13.84 9.12
N ILE A 352 17.60 13.41 8.19
CA ILE A 352 18.79 12.60 8.51
C ILE A 352 19.75 13.39 9.41
N GLN A 353 20.02 14.65 9.10
CA GLN A 353 20.91 15.52 9.88
C GLN A 353 20.35 15.80 11.28
N GLU A 354 19.05 16.10 11.41
CA GLU A 354 18.38 16.26 12.71
C GLU A 354 18.52 14.98 13.55
N ASN A 355 18.25 13.82 12.96
CA ASN A 355 18.33 12.54 13.66
C ASN A 355 19.78 12.22 14.10
N LEU A 356 20.78 12.51 13.27
CA LEU A 356 22.19 12.33 13.58
C LEU A 356 22.63 13.24 14.73
N LYS A 357 22.21 14.51 14.72
CA LYS A 357 22.50 15.45 15.81
C LYS A 357 21.93 14.94 17.13
N LEU A 358 20.68 14.47 17.14
CA LEU A 358 20.04 13.91 18.34
C LEU A 358 20.63 12.58 18.79
N TYR A 359 21.22 11.81 17.88
CA TYR A 359 21.88 10.54 18.20
C TYR A 359 23.15 10.76 19.04
N SER A 360 23.83 11.90 18.86
CA SER A 360 25.02 12.26 19.64
C SER A 360 24.71 12.87 21.01
N ILE A 361 23.44 13.09 21.35
CA ILE A 361 23.01 13.74 22.60
C ILE A 361 22.36 12.67 23.51
N PRO A 362 22.68 12.64 24.81
CA PRO A 362 21.99 11.76 25.76
C PRO A 362 20.47 11.99 25.74
N PHE A 363 19.69 10.91 25.60
CA PHE A 363 18.24 10.99 25.46
C PHE A 363 17.54 11.74 26.61
N SER A 364 18.06 11.60 27.83
CA SER A 364 17.53 12.28 29.02
C SER A 364 17.53 13.80 28.92
N GLU A 365 18.37 14.39 28.06
CA GLU A 365 18.47 15.85 27.92
C GLU A 365 17.30 16.46 27.14
N TYR A 366 16.64 15.69 26.25
CA TYR A 366 15.57 16.21 25.38
C TYR A 366 14.29 15.36 25.41
N GLU A 367 14.22 14.35 26.28
CA GLU A 367 13.07 13.44 26.37
C GLU A 367 11.76 14.18 26.63
N SER A 368 11.75 15.13 27.58
CA SER A 368 10.53 15.87 27.97
C SER A 368 10.01 16.71 26.79
N GLU A 369 10.90 17.46 26.13
CA GLU A 369 10.56 18.28 24.97
C GLU A 369 10.07 17.45 23.78
N LEU A 370 10.72 16.30 23.53
CA LEU A 370 10.29 15.35 22.49
C LEU A 370 8.89 14.81 22.79
N ARG A 371 8.60 14.44 24.05
CA ARG A 371 7.29 13.92 24.44
C ARG A 371 6.19 14.96 24.25
N GLU A 372 6.46 16.22 24.57
CA GLU A 372 5.55 17.34 24.34
C GLU A 372 5.31 17.54 22.84
N LEU A 373 6.38 17.64 22.04
CA LEU A 373 6.27 17.76 20.58
C LEU A 373 5.45 16.62 19.97
N GLN A 374 5.69 15.37 20.38
CA GLN A 374 4.94 14.21 19.88
C GLN A 374 3.46 14.26 20.26
N ASN A 375 3.10 14.84 21.42
CA ASN A 375 1.69 15.04 21.80
C ASN A 375 1.07 16.10 20.88
N THR A 376 1.71 17.26 20.75
CA THR A 376 1.22 18.35 19.89
C THR A 376 1.06 17.89 18.44
N CYS A 377 2.05 17.17 17.89
CA CYS A 377 1.95 16.62 16.54
C CYS A 377 0.81 15.59 16.40
N ALA A 378 0.56 14.77 17.42
CA ALA A 378 -0.55 13.81 17.39
C ALA A 378 -1.90 14.52 17.44
N GLU A 379 -2.05 15.54 18.29
CA GLU A 379 -3.26 16.38 18.35
C GLU A 379 -3.52 17.09 17.02
N GLU A 380 -2.48 17.69 16.44
CA GLU A 380 -2.56 18.36 15.14
C GLU A 380 -2.95 17.38 14.03
N PHE A 381 -2.40 16.15 14.03
CA PHE A 381 -2.80 15.11 13.07
C PHE A 381 -4.30 14.79 13.18
N ILE A 382 -4.81 14.60 14.39
CA ILE A 382 -6.24 14.34 14.61
C ILE A 382 -7.09 15.50 14.10
N GLN A 383 -6.68 16.75 14.37
CA GLN A 383 -7.40 17.95 13.96
C GLN A 383 -7.41 18.10 12.44
N ARG A 384 -6.24 18.04 11.80
CA ARG A 384 -6.10 18.17 10.34
C ARG A 384 -6.82 17.07 9.58
N CYS A 385 -6.79 15.84 10.09
CA CYS A 385 -7.52 14.73 9.50
C CYS A 385 -9.00 14.67 9.94
N ASN A 386 -9.44 15.59 10.81
CA ASN A 386 -10.80 15.68 11.35
C ASN A 386 -11.34 14.36 11.97
N ILE A 387 -10.48 13.57 12.63
CA ILE A 387 -10.85 12.24 13.15
C ILE A 387 -11.85 12.37 14.31
N GLN A 388 -13.08 11.90 14.09
CA GLN A 388 -14.20 12.04 15.04
C GLN A 388 -14.38 10.81 15.94
N SER A 389 -14.52 11.02 17.25
CA SER A 389 -14.55 9.94 18.26
C SER A 389 -15.93 9.32 18.52
N HIS A 390 -17.00 9.87 17.97
CA HIS A 390 -18.38 9.51 18.33
C HIS A 390 -19.14 8.79 17.22
N LEU A 391 -18.51 8.56 16.06
CA LEU A 391 -19.14 7.87 14.96
C LEU A 391 -18.92 6.36 15.07
N PHE A 392 -20.02 5.62 15.06
CA PHE A 392 -19.97 4.17 14.91
C PHE A 392 -19.42 3.85 13.52
N ILE A 393 -18.21 3.29 13.49
CA ILE A 393 -17.58 2.72 12.30
C ILE A 393 -18.21 1.35 12.07
N GLU A 394 -18.98 1.24 10.99
CA GLU A 394 -19.49 -0.04 10.55
C GLU A 394 -18.30 -0.90 10.09
N ARG A 395 -18.19 -2.09 10.66
CA ARG A 395 -17.05 -2.97 10.38
C ARG A 395 -17.28 -3.70 9.06
N LEU A 396 -16.20 -3.91 8.31
CA LEU A 396 -16.18 -4.70 7.08
C LEU A 396 -16.69 -6.14 7.26
N PHE A 397 -16.55 -6.66 8.49
CA PHE A 397 -17.04 -7.96 8.89
C PHE A 397 -17.43 -7.94 10.38
N PRO A 398 -18.42 -8.74 10.80
CA PRO A 398 -18.85 -8.78 12.20
C PRO A 398 -17.71 -9.18 13.14
N LEU A 399 -17.56 -8.49 14.28
CA LEU A 399 -16.74 -8.95 15.40
C LEU A 399 -17.33 -10.27 15.92
N LYS A 400 -16.66 -11.40 15.70
CA LYS A 400 -17.01 -12.68 16.33
C LYS A 400 -15.86 -13.12 17.25
N LYS A 401 -16.20 -13.62 18.45
CA LYS A 401 -15.33 -13.89 19.61
C LYS A 401 -13.91 -14.30 19.18
N GLN A 402 -12.90 -13.51 19.58
CA GLN A 402 -11.49 -13.91 19.44
C GLN A 402 -11.20 -15.05 20.42
N ILE A 403 -10.76 -16.20 19.92
CA ILE A 403 -10.30 -17.32 20.76
C ILE A 403 -8.77 -17.34 20.72
N PHE A 404 -8.18 -17.33 21.90
CA PHE A 404 -6.74 -17.47 22.09
C PHE A 404 -6.43 -18.97 22.19
N THR A 405 -5.68 -19.53 21.23
CA THR A 405 -5.11 -20.87 21.38
C THR A 405 -3.58 -20.79 21.44
N SER A 406 -2.99 -21.53 22.37
CA SER A 406 -1.54 -21.70 22.51
C SER A 406 -1.15 -23.09 22.03
N PHE A 407 -0.20 -23.18 21.09
CA PHE A 407 0.39 -24.47 20.72
C PHE A 407 1.66 -24.70 21.56
N HIS A 408 1.75 -25.89 22.17
CA HIS A 408 2.97 -26.37 22.81
C HIS A 408 3.75 -27.20 21.80
N ASP A 409 4.86 -26.64 21.30
CA ASP A 409 5.86 -27.41 20.56
C ASP A 409 6.64 -28.27 21.58
N LYS A 410 6.40 -29.58 21.58
CA LYS A 410 7.10 -30.53 22.46
C LYS A 410 8.61 -30.58 22.19
N LEU A 411 9.08 -30.16 21.00
CA LEU A 411 10.48 -30.21 20.61
C LEU A 411 11.27 -28.95 21.02
N ASN A 412 10.65 -27.76 21.03
CA ASN A 412 11.36 -26.49 21.27
C ASN A 412 11.08 -25.78 22.61
N ARG A 413 10.23 -26.32 23.49
CA ARG A 413 9.85 -25.72 24.80
C ARG A 413 9.41 -24.24 24.76
N ASN A 414 9.11 -23.68 23.58
CA ASN A 414 8.63 -22.31 23.40
C ASN A 414 7.16 -22.32 22.99
N ILE A 415 6.35 -21.47 23.63
CA ILE A 415 4.94 -21.26 23.29
C ILE A 415 4.88 -20.32 22.08
N ARG A 416 4.42 -20.81 20.93
CA ARG A 416 4.00 -19.94 19.83
C ARG A 416 2.50 -19.68 19.96
N LYS A 417 2.11 -18.40 20.09
CA LYS A 417 0.71 -17.97 20.02
C LYS A 417 0.34 -17.85 18.54
N LEU A 418 -0.61 -18.67 18.09
CA LEU A 418 -1.26 -18.48 16.79
C LEU A 418 -2.60 -17.78 17.03
N ARG A 419 -2.91 -16.78 16.20
CA ARG A 419 -4.10 -15.95 16.34
C ARG A 419 -5.09 -16.36 15.25
N PHE A 420 -6.18 -17.03 15.63
CA PHE A 420 -7.27 -17.35 14.72
C PHE A 420 -8.46 -16.43 15.00
N GLN A 421 -9.04 -15.83 13.96
CA GLN A 421 -10.34 -15.17 14.02
C GLN A 421 -11.37 -16.09 13.36
N GLY A 422 -12.39 -16.50 14.10
CA GLY A 422 -13.40 -17.46 13.64
C GLY A 422 -14.82 -17.12 14.08
N VAL A 423 -15.81 -17.63 13.34
CA VAL A 423 -17.24 -17.30 13.40
C VAL A 423 -18.07 -18.49 13.89
N GLY A 424 -18.94 -18.28 14.90
CA GLY A 424 -20.10 -19.15 15.23
C GLY A 424 -19.95 -20.09 16.44
N ASP A 425 -21.08 -20.59 16.95
CA ASP A 425 -21.23 -21.49 18.13
C ASP A 425 -20.47 -22.83 18.02
N ILE A 426 -19.78 -23.06 16.91
CA ILE A 426 -18.98 -24.25 16.65
C ILE A 426 -17.61 -24.16 17.36
N PHE A 427 -17.16 -22.96 17.72
CA PHE A 427 -15.86 -22.76 18.36
C PHE A 427 -15.84 -23.00 19.89
N GLU A 428 -16.99 -23.07 20.59
CA GLU A 428 -17.00 -23.40 22.03
C GLU A 428 -16.51 -24.83 22.31
N ASN A 429 -16.55 -25.71 21.29
CA ASN A 429 -15.99 -27.06 21.37
C ASN A 429 -14.46 -27.13 21.20
N LEU A 430 -13.77 -26.04 20.82
CA LEU A 430 -12.29 -26.00 20.75
C LEU A 430 -11.60 -25.90 22.11
N SER A 431 -12.38 -25.72 23.20
CA SER A 431 -11.85 -25.79 24.56
C SER A 431 -11.55 -27.22 25.02
N LYS A 432 -11.96 -28.25 24.27
CA LYS A 432 -11.60 -29.64 24.56
C LYS A 432 -10.30 -29.97 23.84
N SER A 433 -9.23 -30.03 24.62
CA SER A 433 -7.92 -30.52 24.21
C SER A 433 -8.03 -31.90 23.55
N GLN A 434 -8.00 -31.93 22.22
CA GLN A 434 -7.66 -33.14 21.47
C GLN A 434 -6.51 -32.79 20.52
N SER A 435 -5.43 -33.56 20.64
CA SER A 435 -4.33 -33.53 19.69
C SER A 435 -4.83 -34.07 18.35
N MET A 436 -4.94 -33.21 17.35
CA MET A 436 -5.17 -33.64 15.96
C MET A 436 -3.83 -33.78 15.25
N PHE A 437 -3.71 -34.79 14.39
CA PHE A 437 -2.57 -34.90 13.49
C PHE A 437 -2.75 -33.95 12.30
N LEU A 438 -1.65 -33.50 11.70
CA LEU A 438 -1.64 -32.52 10.60
C LEU A 438 -2.59 -32.85 9.44
N PRO A 439 -2.78 -34.12 9.02
CA PRO A 439 -3.75 -34.48 7.97
C PRO A 439 -5.20 -34.17 8.35
N ASP A 440 -5.56 -34.29 9.63
CA ASP A 440 -6.92 -34.03 10.13
C ASP A 440 -7.21 -32.52 10.19
N VAL A 441 -6.17 -31.71 10.41
CA VAL A 441 -6.25 -30.23 10.35
C VAL A 441 -6.43 -29.76 8.91
N ILE A 442 -5.73 -30.37 7.96
CA ILE A 442 -5.88 -30.07 6.52
C ILE A 442 -7.30 -30.41 6.05
N LEU A 443 -7.83 -31.58 6.44
CA LEU A 443 -9.21 -31.99 6.14
C LEU A 443 -10.28 -31.08 6.76
N ASP A 444 -10.06 -30.59 7.99
CA ASP A 444 -10.98 -29.65 8.65
C ASP A 444 -10.95 -28.26 8.00
N VAL A 445 -9.78 -27.80 7.55
CA VAL A 445 -9.63 -26.56 6.77
C VAL A 445 -10.29 -26.72 5.39
N GLU A 446 -10.05 -27.81 4.66
CA GLU A 446 -10.69 -28.10 3.38
C GLU A 446 -12.22 -28.16 3.48
N ARG A 447 -12.75 -28.84 4.51
CA ARG A 447 -14.19 -28.95 4.75
C ARG A 447 -14.84 -27.59 5.02
N ARG A 448 -14.10 -26.69 5.68
CA ARG A 448 -14.55 -25.32 6.00
C ARG A 448 -14.40 -24.38 4.81
N LEU A 449 -13.35 -24.52 4.00
CA LEU A 449 -13.20 -23.84 2.70
C LEU A 449 -14.34 -24.22 1.74
N THR A 450 -14.71 -25.50 1.68
CA THR A 450 -15.85 -26.00 0.89
C THR A 450 -17.19 -25.38 1.31
N THR A 451 -17.32 -25.00 2.59
CA THR A 451 -18.54 -24.34 3.11
C THR A 451 -18.56 -22.83 2.77
N CYS A 452 -17.39 -22.20 2.66
CA CYS A 452 -17.25 -20.77 2.37
C CYS A 452 -17.17 -20.45 0.86
N PHE A 453 -16.75 -21.42 0.04
CA PHE A 453 -16.68 -21.32 -1.42
C PHE A 453 -17.38 -22.54 -2.05
N PRO A 454 -18.71 -22.54 -2.17
CA PRO A 454 -19.39 -23.59 -2.90
C PRO A 454 -19.05 -23.45 -4.38
N LEU A 455 -18.20 -24.34 -4.89
CA LEU A 455 -18.03 -24.54 -6.32
C LEU A 455 -19.36 -25.05 -6.88
N GLU A 456 -20.16 -24.18 -7.51
CA GLU A 456 -21.37 -24.66 -8.16
C GLU A 456 -21.04 -25.53 -9.37
N LYS A 457 -21.82 -26.60 -9.53
CA LYS A 457 -22.60 -26.82 -10.77
C LYS A 457 -23.67 -27.88 -10.53
N ASN A 458 -24.93 -27.41 -10.44
CA ASN A 458 -26.15 -28.15 -10.76
C ASN A 458 -26.21 -29.64 -10.38
N ARG A 459 -26.81 -29.95 -9.23
CA ARG A 459 -27.66 -31.15 -9.07
C ARG A 459 -28.65 -30.92 -7.94
N GLN A 460 -29.92 -30.89 -8.29
CA GLN A 460 -31.06 -30.87 -7.35
C GLN A 460 -30.98 -32.09 -6.43
N LEU A 461 -30.99 -31.86 -5.12
CA LEU A 461 -30.92 -32.89 -4.07
C LEU A 461 -32.29 -33.28 -3.50
N ASP A 462 -33.39 -32.83 -4.11
CA ASP A 462 -34.75 -33.12 -3.61
C ASP A 462 -35.27 -34.53 -3.95
N ILE A 463 -34.44 -35.38 -4.53
CA ILE A 463 -34.78 -36.77 -4.80
C ILE A 463 -33.52 -37.58 -4.57
N ILE A 464 -33.40 -38.28 -3.44
CA ILE A 464 -32.81 -39.63 -3.30
C ILE A 464 -32.86 -40.00 -1.82
N GLU A 465 -33.72 -40.97 -1.52
CA GLU A 465 -33.82 -41.65 -0.23
C GLU A 465 -32.68 -42.66 -0.03
N TRP A 466 -32.27 -42.81 1.24
CA TRP A 466 -31.32 -43.83 1.69
C TRP A 466 -32.01 -45.18 1.92
N SER A 467 -31.37 -46.28 1.51
CA SER A 467 -31.61 -47.63 2.07
C SER A 467 -30.44 -48.60 1.82
N PRO A 468 -30.24 -49.64 2.65
CA PRO A 468 -28.90 -50.17 2.92
C PRO A 468 -28.66 -51.68 2.61
N VAL A 469 -27.38 -52.07 2.77
CA VAL A 469 -26.72 -53.39 2.97
C VAL A 469 -26.60 -54.35 1.75
N PRO A 470 -25.54 -55.21 1.66
CA PRO A 470 -25.30 -56.32 2.59
C PRO A 470 -23.89 -56.41 3.20
N LYS A 471 -23.87 -57.06 4.38
CA LYS A 471 -22.70 -57.61 5.07
C LYS A 471 -22.10 -58.80 4.27
N VAL A 472 -20.97 -59.28 4.81
CA VAL A 472 -20.43 -60.66 4.75
C VAL A 472 -19.29 -60.77 3.70
N ILE A 473 -18.06 -61.20 4.01
CA ILE A 473 -17.47 -61.96 5.14
C ILE A 473 -16.27 -61.20 5.72
#